data_AF-A0AAW0PUY5-F1
#
_entry.id   AF-A0AAW0PUY5-F1
#
_cell.length_a   1.000
_cell.length_b   1.000
_cell.length_c   1.000
_cell.angle_alpha   90.00
_cell.angle_beta   90.00
_cell.angle_gamma   90.00
#
_symmetry.space_group_name_H-M   'P 1'
#
loop_
_entity.id
_entity.type
_entity.pdbx_description
1 polymer ?
#
loop_
_entity_poly.entity_id
_entity_poly.type
_entity_poly.pdbx_seq_one_letter_code
_entity_poly.pdbx_strand_id
1 'polypeptide(L)'
;MATTIVHDTSEAVCLSAEYNLYLKPIAKMTISVALPQLKLPGKSISNWEVMERVKSMVAPEQFSVLRISKSTMDFIRFEGEVENKTVVKNLLTRLDGKTIKLSGFTDVLKVRAVENKVDCPTRHDWDSFFRDAKDMNETLPGERPDTIHLEGLPCRWFSQKDSQYPDRPSEEVLIAVFETFGKIRKVDIPMLDPYREEMMDKNFNTFSFGGHLNFEAYVQFVEYGGFTKAMDTLRA
;
A
#
# COMPACT_ATOMS: atom_id res chain seq x y z
N MET A 1 -0.44 9.22 3.27
CA MET A 1 0.83 8.74 2.70
C MET A 1 1.51 9.90 1.99
N ALA A 2 2.84 9.98 2.00
CA ALA A 2 3.56 11.02 1.25
C ALA A 2 3.48 10.74 -0.26
N THR A 3 3.33 11.78 -1.08
CA THR A 3 3.33 11.66 -2.55
C THR A 3 4.72 11.25 -3.02
N THR A 4 4.87 10.03 -3.54
CA THR A 4 6.13 9.54 -4.12
C THR A 4 6.08 9.71 -5.65
N ILE A 5 7.12 10.31 -6.22
CA ILE A 5 7.27 10.42 -7.68
C ILE A 5 7.53 9.02 -8.24
N VAL A 6 6.75 8.62 -9.25
CA VAL A 6 6.93 7.38 -9.97
C VAL A 6 7.93 7.63 -11.11
N HIS A 7 9.12 7.00 -11.05
CA HIS A 7 10.16 7.17 -12.07
C HIS A 7 10.01 6.19 -13.23
N ASP A 8 9.59 4.95 -12.93
CA ASP A 8 9.28 3.93 -13.93
C ASP A 8 7.76 3.75 -14.05
N THR A 9 7.19 3.94 -15.24
CA THR A 9 5.77 3.74 -15.53
C THR A 9 5.46 2.37 -16.12
N SER A 10 6.46 1.49 -16.22
CA SER A 10 6.26 0.10 -16.61
C SER A 10 5.27 -0.59 -15.65
N GLU A 11 4.49 -1.53 -16.18
CA GLU A 11 3.44 -2.26 -15.44
C GLU A 11 2.25 -1.39 -15.00
N ALA A 12 2.22 -0.08 -15.30
CA ALA A 12 1.07 0.76 -15.01
C ALA A 12 -0.14 0.37 -15.89
N VAL A 13 -1.30 0.28 -15.25
CA VAL A 13 -2.58 -0.04 -15.89
C VAL A 13 -3.49 1.17 -15.82
N CYS A 14 -4.20 1.46 -16.92
CA CYS A 14 -5.15 2.56 -16.95
C CYS A 14 -6.37 2.23 -16.08
N LEU A 15 -6.64 3.08 -15.09
CA LEU A 15 -7.86 3.01 -14.27
C LEU A 15 -8.96 3.87 -14.90
N SER A 16 -8.63 5.10 -15.30
CA SER A 16 -9.53 5.96 -16.06
C SER A 16 -8.75 6.86 -16.99
N ALA A 17 -8.94 6.68 -18.30
CA ALA A 17 -8.32 7.52 -19.33
C ALA A 17 -8.86 8.95 -19.29
N GLU A 18 -10.16 9.12 -18.99
CA GLU A 18 -10.80 10.43 -18.92
C GLU A 18 -10.16 11.34 -17.87
N TYR A 19 -9.80 10.77 -16.71
CA TYR A 19 -9.18 11.48 -15.59
C TYR A 19 -7.67 11.30 -15.50
N ASN A 20 -7.04 10.64 -16.49
CA ASN A 20 -5.62 10.30 -16.51
C ASN A 20 -5.14 9.58 -15.24
N LEU A 21 -5.97 8.67 -14.72
CA LEU A 21 -5.67 7.87 -13.55
C LEU A 21 -5.11 6.51 -13.97
N TYR A 22 -3.97 6.16 -13.37
CA TYR A 22 -3.27 4.92 -13.62
C TYR A 22 -2.90 4.27 -12.29
N LEU A 23 -2.99 2.95 -12.26
CA LEU A 23 -2.57 2.13 -11.12
C LEU A 23 -1.22 1.52 -11.47
N LYS A 24 -0.26 1.68 -10.57
CA LYS A 24 1.03 1.01 -10.65
C LYS A 24 1.18 0.08 -9.45
N PRO A 25 1.32 -1.24 -9.65
CA PRO A 25 1.57 -2.14 -8.55
C PRO A 25 2.93 -1.84 -7.91
N ILE A 26 2.99 -1.83 -6.59
CA ILE A 26 4.25 -1.71 -5.84
C ILE A 26 4.65 -3.10 -5.40
N ALA A 27 5.80 -3.57 -5.88
CA ALA A 27 6.33 -4.85 -5.46
C ALA A 27 7.07 -4.71 -4.13
N LYS A 28 6.81 -5.62 -3.19
CA LYS A 28 7.40 -5.60 -1.85
C LYS A 28 8.30 -6.80 -1.63
N MET A 29 9.34 -6.64 -0.85
CA MET A 29 10.18 -7.74 -0.41
C MET A 29 10.60 -7.61 1.04
N THR A 30 10.79 -8.75 1.69
CA THR A 30 11.32 -8.85 3.04
C THR A 30 12.77 -9.28 2.99
N ILE A 31 13.65 -8.53 3.64
CA ILE A 31 15.08 -8.85 3.73
C ILE A 31 15.42 -9.06 5.20
N SER A 32 15.90 -10.24 5.56
CA SER A 32 16.34 -10.56 6.92
C SER A 32 17.85 -10.79 6.93
N VAL A 33 18.54 -10.02 7.76
CA VAL A 33 19.97 -10.13 7.99
C VAL A 33 20.19 -10.76 9.36
N ALA A 34 20.74 -11.97 9.38
CA ALA A 34 21.08 -12.66 10.62
C ALA A 34 22.32 -12.03 11.26
N LEU A 35 22.19 -11.66 12.53
CA LEU A 35 23.27 -11.14 13.35
C LEU A 35 24.00 -12.30 14.04
N PRO A 36 25.32 -12.19 14.26
CA PRO A 36 26.08 -13.20 14.96
C PRO A 36 25.94 -13.00 16.47
N GLN A 37 26.12 -14.07 17.23
CA GLN A 37 26.28 -13.94 18.68
C GLN A 37 27.62 -13.28 18.96
N LEU A 38 27.57 -12.00 19.34
CA LEU A 38 28.75 -11.19 19.59
C LEU A 38 29.49 -11.71 20.83
N LYS A 39 30.66 -12.28 20.61
CA LYS A 39 31.51 -12.86 21.67
C LYS A 39 32.21 -11.81 22.53
N LEU A 40 32.28 -10.57 22.06
CA LEU A 40 33.00 -9.47 22.71
C LEU A 40 32.01 -8.50 23.35
N PRO A 41 32.05 -8.30 24.68
CA PRO A 41 31.19 -7.33 25.35
C PRO A 41 31.51 -5.90 24.87
N GLY A 42 30.48 -5.09 24.63
CA GLY A 42 30.60 -3.68 24.25
C GLY A 42 30.71 -3.40 22.74
N LYS A 43 30.77 -4.42 21.88
CA LYS A 43 30.57 -4.22 20.43
C LYS A 43 29.10 -4.41 20.07
N SER A 44 28.56 -3.52 19.25
CA SER A 44 27.19 -3.60 18.71
C SER A 44 27.21 -3.37 17.20
N ILE A 45 26.34 -4.06 16.48
CA ILE A 45 26.15 -3.84 15.04
C ILE A 45 25.11 -2.74 14.85
N SER A 46 25.45 -1.72 14.06
CA SER A 46 24.53 -0.63 13.74
C SER A 46 23.52 -1.05 12.67
N ASN A 47 22.24 -0.79 12.94
CA ASN A 47 21.17 -0.99 11.96
C ASN A 47 21.42 -0.23 10.65
N TRP A 48 21.95 1.00 10.76
CA TRP A 48 22.26 1.84 9.61
C TRP A 48 23.40 1.25 8.77
N GLU A 49 24.45 0.74 9.41
CA GLU A 49 25.58 0.12 8.69
C GLU A 49 25.11 -1.10 7.89
N VAL A 50 24.25 -1.94 8.48
CA VAL A 50 23.64 -3.08 7.79
C VAL A 50 22.76 -2.61 6.62
N MET A 51 21.97 -1.56 6.83
CA MET A 51 21.12 -0.97 5.79
C MET A 51 21.95 -0.47 4.58
N GLU A 52 23.04 0.24 4.82
CA GLU A 52 23.93 0.72 3.74
C GLU A 52 24.61 -0.43 3.00
N ARG A 53 24.98 -1.51 3.71
CA ARG A 53 25.47 -2.71 3.05
C ARG A 53 24.41 -3.37 2.17
N VAL A 54 23.17 -3.48 2.64
CA VAL A 54 22.06 -3.98 1.82
C VAL A 54 21.85 -3.12 0.58
N LYS A 55 21.87 -1.78 0.70
CA LYS A 55 21.79 -0.88 -0.46
C LYS A 55 22.97 -1.07 -1.43
N SER A 56 24.18 -1.23 -0.92
CA SER A 56 25.37 -1.45 -1.76
C SER A 56 25.31 -2.76 -2.55
N MET A 57 24.70 -3.81 -1.99
CA MET A 57 24.56 -5.12 -2.64
C MET A 57 23.62 -5.09 -3.84
N VAL A 58 22.63 -4.18 -3.83
CA VAL A 58 21.63 -4.09 -4.89
C VAL A 58 22.02 -3.12 -6.00
N ALA A 59 23.09 -2.34 -5.86
CA ALA A 59 23.54 -1.41 -6.89
C ALA A 59 23.86 -2.11 -8.22
N PRO A 60 23.52 -1.54 -9.39
CA PRO A 60 23.01 -0.18 -9.60
C PRO A 60 21.51 0.00 -9.34
N GLU A 61 20.76 -1.09 -9.13
CA GLU A 61 19.35 -1.00 -8.77
C GLU A 61 19.16 -0.41 -7.35
N GLN A 62 17.97 0.15 -7.08
CA GLN A 62 17.66 0.83 -5.83
C GLN A 62 16.28 0.46 -5.32
N PHE A 63 16.11 0.56 -4.00
CA PHE A 63 14.80 0.49 -3.36
C PHE A 63 14.11 1.84 -3.46
N SER A 64 12.82 1.87 -3.79
CA SER A 64 11.99 3.08 -3.70
C SER A 64 11.81 3.48 -2.23
N VAL A 65 11.58 2.50 -1.37
CA VAL A 65 11.53 2.65 0.09
C VAL A 65 12.25 1.46 0.70
N LEU A 66 13.10 1.71 1.69
CA LEU A 66 13.68 0.65 2.52
C LEU A 66 13.54 1.07 3.97
N ARG A 67 12.82 0.27 4.77
CA ARG A 67 12.58 0.55 6.18
C ARG A 67 12.88 -0.65 7.04
N ILE A 68 13.25 -0.41 8.29
CA ILE A 68 13.41 -1.49 9.28
C ILE A 68 12.01 -1.83 9.80
N SER A 69 11.57 -3.06 9.57
CA SER A 69 10.31 -3.56 10.11
C SER A 69 10.49 -4.21 11.48
N LYS A 70 11.66 -4.82 11.75
CA LYS A 70 11.98 -5.41 13.06
C LYS A 70 13.49 -5.45 13.28
N SER A 71 13.95 -5.14 14.48
CA SER A 71 15.35 -5.30 14.89
C SER A 71 15.41 -6.04 16.21
N THR A 72 16.27 -7.04 16.31
CA THR A 72 16.46 -7.90 17.48
C THR A 72 17.96 -8.19 17.65
N MET A 73 18.33 -8.88 18.74
CA MET A 73 19.72 -9.33 18.92
C MET A 73 20.16 -10.38 17.89
N ASP A 74 19.22 -11.14 17.30
CA ASP A 74 19.52 -12.25 16.39
C ASP A 74 19.40 -11.86 14.91
N PHE A 75 18.59 -10.86 14.57
CA PHE A 75 18.39 -10.43 13.19
C PHE A 75 17.83 -9.01 13.07
N ILE A 76 18.06 -8.42 11.90
CA ILE A 76 17.40 -7.20 11.43
C ILE A 76 16.56 -7.56 10.21
N ARG A 77 15.29 -7.17 10.23
CA ARG A 77 14.35 -7.34 9.12
C ARG A 77 14.03 -5.98 8.52
N PHE A 78 14.16 -5.91 7.21
CA PHE A 78 13.80 -4.79 6.38
C PHE A 78 12.58 -5.14 5.52
N GLU A 79 11.76 -4.13 5.27
CA GLU A 79 10.75 -4.13 4.21
C GLU A 79 11.23 -3.17 3.12
N GLY A 80 11.40 -3.70 1.91
CA GLY A 80 11.81 -2.97 0.73
C GLY A 80 10.67 -2.88 -0.27
N GLU A 81 10.36 -1.68 -0.73
CA GLU A 81 9.50 -1.43 -1.89
C GLU A 81 10.37 -1.23 -3.13
N VAL A 82 9.96 -1.83 -4.23
CA VAL A 82 10.71 -1.91 -5.49
C VAL A 82 9.79 -1.53 -6.64
N GLU A 83 10.34 -0.87 -7.65
CA GLU A 83 9.53 -0.23 -8.70
C GLU A 83 8.77 -1.19 -9.61
N ASN A 84 9.29 -2.39 -9.89
CA ASN A 84 8.64 -3.36 -10.77
C ASN A 84 9.08 -4.81 -10.46
N LYS A 85 8.34 -5.80 -10.98
CA LYS A 85 8.59 -7.23 -10.72
C LYS A 85 9.92 -7.73 -11.28
N THR A 86 10.45 -7.10 -12.34
CA THR A 86 11.75 -7.47 -12.93
C THR A 86 12.90 -7.09 -12.01
N VAL A 87 12.88 -5.89 -11.45
CA VAL A 87 13.88 -5.41 -10.49
C VAL A 87 13.83 -6.26 -9.22
N VAL A 88 12.64 -6.67 -8.75
CA VAL A 88 12.52 -7.58 -7.60
C VAL A 88 13.30 -8.89 -7.83
N LYS A 89 13.14 -9.52 -9.00
CA LYS A 89 13.89 -10.74 -9.33
C LYS A 89 15.40 -10.50 -9.32
N ASN A 90 15.86 -9.39 -9.90
CA ASN A 90 17.28 -9.03 -9.89
C ASN A 90 17.80 -8.85 -8.46
N LEU A 91 17.08 -8.09 -7.62
CA LEU A 91 17.42 -7.88 -6.22
C LEU A 91 17.49 -9.19 -5.43
N LEU A 92 16.53 -10.10 -5.64
CA LEU A 92 16.55 -11.42 -4.99
C LEU A 92 17.83 -12.20 -5.33
N THR A 93 18.25 -12.22 -6.59
CA THR A 93 19.49 -12.93 -6.98
C THR A 93 20.76 -12.34 -6.34
N ARG A 94 20.73 -11.03 -6.05
CA ARG A 94 21.85 -10.30 -5.43
C ARG A 94 21.83 -10.34 -3.91
N LEU A 95 20.70 -10.65 -3.29
CA LEU A 95 20.53 -10.61 -1.83
C LEU A 95 20.37 -11.99 -1.20
N ASP A 96 19.48 -12.83 -1.73
CA ASP A 96 19.15 -14.09 -1.06
C ASP A 96 20.33 -15.06 -1.07
N GLY A 97 20.63 -15.62 0.11
CA GLY A 97 21.75 -16.52 0.32
C GLY A 97 23.13 -15.85 0.29
N LYS A 98 23.21 -14.52 0.15
CA LYS A 98 24.48 -13.79 0.21
C LYS A 98 24.87 -13.45 1.64
N THR A 99 26.07 -12.89 1.79
CA THR A 99 26.62 -12.54 3.10
C THR A 99 27.18 -11.13 3.14
N ILE A 100 27.01 -10.44 4.26
CA ILE A 100 27.61 -9.13 4.52
C ILE A 100 28.77 -9.31 5.50
N LYS A 101 29.93 -8.72 5.19
CA LYS A 101 31.07 -8.62 6.11
C LYS A 101 31.21 -7.19 6.59
N LEU A 102 31.05 -6.97 7.89
CA LEU A 102 31.21 -5.67 8.53
C LEU A 102 32.66 -5.46 8.96
N SER A 103 33.09 -4.20 8.92
CA SER A 103 34.43 -3.83 9.38
C SER A 103 34.51 -3.96 10.90
N GLY A 104 35.58 -4.57 11.42
CA GLY A 104 35.76 -4.76 12.87
C GLY A 104 35.02 -5.95 13.48
N PHE A 105 34.34 -6.76 12.65
CA PHE A 105 33.73 -8.04 13.02
C PHE A 105 34.36 -9.19 12.21
N THR A 106 34.58 -10.33 12.86
CA THR A 106 35.09 -11.55 12.21
C THR A 106 33.98 -12.36 11.57
N ASP A 107 32.78 -12.32 12.16
CA ASP A 107 31.63 -13.08 11.71
C ASP A 107 30.97 -12.41 10.50
N VAL A 108 30.43 -13.25 9.61
CA VAL A 108 29.66 -12.82 8.44
C VAL A 108 28.17 -12.86 8.73
N LEU A 109 27.44 -11.85 8.28
CA LEU A 109 26.00 -11.77 8.41
C LEU A 109 25.35 -12.47 7.23
N LYS A 110 24.42 -13.39 7.48
CA LYS A 110 23.70 -14.10 6.40
C LYS A 110 22.47 -13.29 6.00
N VAL A 111 22.29 -13.10 4.70
CA VAL A 111 21.16 -12.39 4.13
C VAL A 111 20.17 -13.40 3.57
N ARG A 112 18.90 -13.26 3.93
CA ARG A 112 17.77 -13.94 3.31
C ARG A 112 16.81 -12.91 2.77
N ALA A 113 16.40 -13.05 1.52
CA ALA A 113 15.46 -12.14 0.88
C ALA A 113 14.33 -12.93 0.24
N VAL A 114 13.10 -12.44 0.38
CA VAL A 114 11.90 -13.05 -0.20
C VAL A 114 11.02 -11.97 -0.80
N GLU A 115 10.48 -12.23 -1.98
CA GLU A 115 9.40 -11.40 -2.54
C GLU A 115 8.13 -11.63 -1.74
N ASN A 116 7.50 -10.54 -1.30
CA ASN A 116 6.21 -10.60 -0.64
C ASN A 116 5.14 -10.58 -1.73
N LYS A 117 4.25 -11.57 -1.70
CA LYS A 117 2.99 -11.45 -2.44
C LYS A 117 2.16 -10.36 -1.76
N VAL A 118 1.54 -9.50 -2.54
CA VAL A 118 0.58 -8.52 -2.02
C VAL A 118 -0.56 -9.30 -1.38
N ASP A 119 -0.78 -9.08 -0.09
CA ASP A 119 -1.85 -9.72 0.68
C ASP A 119 -3.16 -8.99 0.37
N CYS A 120 -3.77 -9.37 -0.75
CA CYS A 120 -5.10 -8.88 -1.15
C CYS A 120 -6.11 -10.00 -0.93
N PRO A 121 -7.31 -9.70 -0.41
CA PRO A 121 -8.33 -10.71 -0.19
C PRO A 121 -8.68 -11.41 -1.51
N THR A 122 -8.86 -12.72 -1.45
CA THR A 122 -9.36 -13.51 -2.56
C THR A 122 -10.88 -13.52 -2.57
N ARG A 123 -11.47 -14.00 -3.67
CA ARG A 123 -12.92 -14.20 -3.75
C ARG A 123 -13.47 -15.05 -2.62
N HIS A 124 -12.75 -16.12 -2.30
CA HIS A 124 -13.11 -16.96 -1.17
C HIS A 124 -13.11 -16.18 0.14
N ASP A 125 -12.12 -15.32 0.36
CA ASP A 125 -11.96 -14.59 1.63
C ASP A 125 -13.11 -13.60 1.85
N TRP A 126 -13.47 -12.80 0.84
CA TRP A 126 -14.59 -11.88 0.99
C TRP A 126 -15.95 -12.60 1.01
N ASP A 127 -16.14 -13.66 0.20
CA ASP A 127 -17.39 -14.42 0.22
C ASP A 127 -17.60 -15.15 1.57
N SER A 128 -16.54 -15.60 2.25
CA SER A 128 -16.63 -16.18 3.60
C SER A 128 -16.88 -15.09 4.65
N PHE A 129 -16.18 -13.96 4.57
CA PHE A 129 -16.32 -12.84 5.50
C PHE A 129 -17.77 -12.39 5.65
N PHE A 130 -18.47 -12.18 4.54
CA PHE A 130 -19.87 -11.75 4.57
C PHE A 130 -20.84 -12.89 4.92
N ARG A 131 -20.56 -14.14 4.53
CA ARG A 131 -21.42 -15.28 4.88
C ARG A 131 -21.45 -15.56 6.38
N ASP A 132 -20.30 -15.45 7.03
CA ASP A 132 -20.09 -15.90 8.41
C ASP A 132 -20.26 -14.76 9.44
N ALA A 133 -20.54 -13.53 8.97
CA ALA A 133 -20.74 -12.37 9.82
C ALA A 133 -22.11 -12.43 10.54
N LYS A 134 -22.06 -12.59 11.87
CA LYS A 134 -23.27 -12.79 12.71
C LYS A 134 -24.17 -11.56 12.83
N ASP A 135 -23.61 -10.37 12.67
CA ASP A 135 -24.29 -9.08 12.86
C ASP A 135 -24.38 -8.27 11.56
N MET A 136 -24.29 -8.93 10.40
CA MET A 136 -24.30 -8.28 9.09
C MET A 136 -25.68 -7.75 8.72
N ASN A 137 -25.76 -6.48 8.35
CA ASN A 137 -26.96 -5.85 7.80
C ASN A 137 -26.70 -5.43 6.35
N GLU A 138 -27.28 -6.16 5.38
CA GLU A 138 -27.16 -5.88 3.94
C GLU A 138 -27.64 -4.48 3.50
N THR A 139 -28.31 -3.74 4.37
CA THR A 139 -28.75 -2.36 4.10
C THR A 139 -27.70 -1.32 4.48
N LEU A 140 -26.68 -1.69 5.27
CA LEU A 140 -25.59 -0.80 5.69
C LEU A 140 -24.41 -0.83 4.70
N PRO A 141 -23.74 0.32 4.43
CA PRO A 141 -22.53 0.38 3.64
C PRO A 141 -21.42 -0.52 4.17
N GLY A 142 -20.71 -1.23 3.28
CA GLY A 142 -19.56 -2.05 3.69
C GLY A 142 -19.92 -3.39 4.33
N GLU A 143 -21.20 -3.65 4.59
CA GLU A 143 -21.68 -4.88 5.22
C GLU A 143 -22.21 -5.89 4.21
N ARG A 144 -21.89 -5.78 2.92
CA ARG A 144 -22.13 -6.85 1.94
C ARG A 144 -21.08 -6.77 0.82
N PRO A 145 -20.90 -7.83 0.01
CA PRO A 145 -19.89 -7.84 -1.06
C PRO A 145 -20.35 -7.03 -2.29
N ASP A 146 -20.64 -5.76 -2.09
CA ASP A 146 -20.92 -4.79 -3.14
C ASP A 146 -20.23 -3.45 -2.91
N THR A 147 -19.59 -3.25 -1.75
CA THR A 147 -18.99 -1.98 -1.35
C THR A 147 -17.47 -2.12 -1.26
N ILE A 148 -16.74 -1.24 -1.95
CA ILE A 148 -15.28 -1.12 -1.83
C ILE A 148 -14.96 0.09 -0.96
N HIS A 149 -14.14 -0.11 0.06
CA HIS A 149 -13.56 0.96 0.86
C HIS A 149 -12.17 1.32 0.31
N LEU A 150 -11.95 2.59 0.02
CA LEU A 150 -10.72 3.14 -0.53
C LEU A 150 -10.16 4.15 0.46
N GLU A 151 -8.88 4.03 0.80
CA GLU A 151 -8.21 4.94 1.73
C GLU A 151 -6.98 5.59 1.08
N GLY A 152 -6.67 6.80 1.51
CA GLY A 152 -5.42 7.48 1.12
C GLY A 152 -5.39 7.97 -0.32
N LEU A 153 -6.54 8.13 -0.98
CA LEU A 153 -6.64 8.65 -2.34
C LEU A 153 -6.30 10.14 -2.38
N PRO A 154 -5.47 10.66 -3.31
CA PRO A 154 -5.17 12.08 -3.37
C PRO A 154 -6.39 12.91 -3.81
N CYS A 155 -6.77 13.94 -3.04
CA CYS A 155 -7.98 14.74 -3.32
C CYS A 155 -7.96 15.37 -4.72
N ARG A 156 -6.82 15.95 -5.12
CA ARG A 156 -6.63 16.59 -6.43
C ARG A 156 -6.84 15.65 -7.62
N TRP A 157 -6.60 14.36 -7.44
CA TRP A 157 -6.74 13.39 -8.53
C TRP A 157 -8.20 13.06 -8.82
N PHE A 158 -9.07 13.28 -7.83
CA PHE A 158 -10.50 12.99 -7.90
C PHE A 158 -11.35 14.27 -7.80
N SER A 159 -10.77 15.45 -8.04
CA SER A 159 -11.51 16.71 -8.14
C SER A 159 -12.07 16.93 -9.55
N GLN A 160 -13.17 17.66 -9.67
CA GLN A 160 -13.67 18.09 -10.98
C GLN A 160 -12.62 18.96 -11.70
N LYS A 161 -12.49 18.78 -13.02
CA LYS A 161 -11.64 19.63 -13.87
C LYS A 161 -12.15 21.08 -13.78
N ASP A 162 -11.23 22.02 -13.66
CA ASP A 162 -11.51 23.46 -13.55
C ASP A 162 -12.37 23.89 -12.34
N SER A 163 -12.44 23.04 -11.30
CA SER A 163 -13.11 23.37 -10.04
C SER A 163 -12.49 24.58 -9.34
N GLN A 164 -13.34 25.41 -8.70
CA GLN A 164 -12.90 26.46 -7.79
C GLN A 164 -12.19 25.91 -6.54
N TYR A 165 -12.38 24.61 -6.25
CA TYR A 165 -11.80 23.89 -5.12
C TYR A 165 -11.03 22.65 -5.64
N PRO A 166 -9.79 22.82 -6.15
CA PRO A 166 -9.02 21.72 -6.73
C PRO A 166 -8.58 20.68 -5.69
N ASP A 167 -8.54 21.05 -4.41
CA ASP A 167 -8.21 20.16 -3.29
C ASP A 167 -9.45 19.44 -2.71
N ARG A 168 -10.62 19.58 -3.34
CA ARG A 168 -11.86 18.94 -2.91
C ARG A 168 -12.20 17.78 -3.86
N PRO A 169 -12.28 16.53 -3.36
CA PRO A 169 -12.70 15.40 -4.19
C PRO A 169 -14.18 15.54 -4.59
N SER A 170 -14.58 14.87 -5.67
CA SER A 170 -15.92 14.88 -6.23
C SER A 170 -16.48 13.47 -6.33
N GLU A 171 -17.72 13.30 -5.86
CA GLU A 171 -18.45 12.04 -5.99
C GLU A 171 -18.68 11.70 -7.46
N GLU A 172 -18.97 12.70 -8.31
CA GLU A 172 -19.20 12.50 -9.75
C GLU A 172 -17.96 11.94 -10.45
N VAL A 173 -16.77 12.44 -10.11
CA VAL A 173 -15.51 11.92 -10.64
C VAL A 173 -15.29 10.48 -10.17
N LEU A 174 -15.52 10.21 -8.89
CA LEU A 174 -15.34 8.85 -8.35
C LEU A 174 -16.32 7.85 -8.97
N ILE A 175 -17.58 8.26 -9.17
CA ILE A 175 -18.59 7.48 -9.91
C ILE A 175 -18.08 7.19 -11.32
N ALA A 176 -17.70 8.21 -12.09
CA ALA A 176 -17.25 8.04 -13.48
C ALA A 176 -16.03 7.11 -13.59
N VAL A 177 -15.09 7.19 -12.64
CA VAL A 177 -13.90 6.31 -12.60
C VAL A 177 -14.31 4.85 -12.37
N PHE A 178 -15.21 4.59 -11.41
CA PHE A 178 -15.57 3.22 -11.01
C PHE A 178 -16.72 2.60 -11.81
N GLU A 179 -17.50 3.39 -12.55
CA GLU A 179 -18.54 2.88 -13.47
C GLU A 179 -17.97 1.99 -14.59
N THR A 180 -16.68 2.09 -14.86
CA THR A 180 -15.93 1.19 -15.78
C THR A 180 -16.01 -0.29 -15.35
N PHE A 181 -16.21 -0.55 -14.05
CA PHE A 181 -16.34 -1.90 -13.51
C PHE A 181 -17.79 -2.38 -13.46
N GLY A 182 -18.74 -1.49 -13.30
CA GLY A 182 -20.17 -1.78 -13.26
C GLY A 182 -20.97 -0.60 -12.73
N LYS A 183 -22.29 -0.67 -12.84
CA LYS A 183 -23.17 0.42 -12.41
C LYS A 183 -23.01 0.71 -10.92
N ILE A 184 -22.81 1.97 -10.58
CA ILE A 184 -22.67 2.44 -9.20
C ILE A 184 -24.05 2.75 -8.61
N ARG A 185 -24.28 2.26 -7.39
CA ARG A 185 -25.49 2.48 -6.60
C ARG A 185 -25.38 3.78 -5.81
N LYS A 186 -24.27 3.92 -5.10
CA LYS A 186 -23.98 5.07 -4.23
C LYS A 186 -22.47 5.19 -4.03
N VAL A 187 -22.02 6.42 -3.96
CA VAL A 187 -20.70 6.78 -3.44
C VAL A 187 -20.91 7.55 -2.15
N ASP A 188 -19.99 7.38 -1.20
CA ASP A 188 -19.92 8.17 0.02
C ASP A 188 -18.46 8.61 0.23
N ILE A 189 -18.24 9.93 0.32
CA ILE A 189 -16.96 10.53 0.65
C ILE A 189 -17.10 11.23 2.00
N PRO A 190 -16.65 10.62 3.11
CA PRO A 190 -16.90 11.11 4.46
C PRO A 190 -16.53 12.56 4.71
N MET A 191 -15.41 13.04 4.13
CA MET A 191 -14.98 14.43 4.31
C MET A 191 -15.87 15.47 3.61
N LEU A 192 -16.82 15.05 2.77
CA LEU A 192 -17.80 15.94 2.15
C LEU A 192 -19.08 16.11 2.98
N ASP A 193 -19.26 15.30 4.04
CA ASP A 193 -20.44 15.35 4.92
C ASP A 193 -20.21 16.32 6.10
N PRO A 194 -20.93 17.46 6.14
CA PRO A 194 -20.76 18.46 7.19
C PRO A 194 -21.26 18.03 8.58
N TYR A 195 -22.04 16.94 8.68
CA TYR A 195 -22.63 16.48 9.95
C TYR A 195 -21.88 15.30 10.58
N ARG A 196 -20.91 14.72 9.87
CA ARG A 196 -20.23 13.49 10.31
C ARG A 196 -19.23 13.71 11.44
N GLU A 197 -18.69 14.93 11.57
CA GLU A 197 -17.84 15.33 12.70
C GLU A 197 -18.58 15.21 14.05
N GLU A 198 -19.91 15.32 14.06
CA GLU A 198 -20.72 15.24 15.28
C GLU A 198 -21.04 13.80 15.71
N MET A 199 -20.92 12.82 14.82
CA MET A 199 -21.33 11.42 15.07
C MET A 199 -20.16 10.45 15.34
N MET A 200 -18.91 10.84 15.09
CA MET A 200 -17.76 9.97 15.32
C MET A 200 -17.18 10.18 16.72
N ASP A 201 -17.20 9.11 17.52
CA ASP A 201 -16.62 9.05 18.86
C ASP A 201 -15.10 9.29 18.76
N LYS A 202 -14.68 10.51 19.09
CA LYS A 202 -13.33 11.09 19.34
C LYS A 202 -12.06 10.21 19.19
N ASN A 203 -11.94 9.42 18.14
CA ASN A 203 -10.74 8.61 17.89
C ASN A 203 -10.16 8.77 16.47
N PHE A 204 -10.67 9.73 15.71
CA PHE A 204 -9.98 10.23 14.52
C PHE A 204 -9.27 11.53 14.88
N ASN A 205 -7.93 11.54 14.74
CA ASN A 205 -7.14 12.76 14.86
C ASN A 205 -7.45 13.69 13.67
N THR A 206 -8.53 14.45 13.76
CA THR A 206 -8.93 15.48 12.78
C THR A 206 -9.12 16.82 13.47
N PHE A 207 -8.02 17.38 13.93
CA PHE A 207 -7.87 18.84 13.96
C PHE A 207 -6.85 19.23 12.89
N SER A 208 -7.32 19.65 11.73
CA SER A 208 -6.54 20.45 10.79
C SER A 208 -7.49 21.28 9.93
N PHE A 209 -7.74 22.50 10.39
CA PHE A 209 -8.29 23.60 9.60
C PHE A 209 -7.27 23.91 8.49
N GLY A 210 -7.31 23.16 7.39
CA GLY A 210 -6.40 23.27 6.25
C GLY A 210 -5.78 21.94 5.80
N GLY A 211 -6.26 21.40 4.68
CA GLY A 211 -5.44 20.55 3.81
C GLY A 211 -5.47 19.04 4.07
N HIS A 212 -6.65 18.40 3.97
CA HIS A 212 -6.67 16.98 3.63
C HIS A 212 -6.17 16.80 2.19
N LEU A 213 -4.90 16.41 2.03
CA LEU A 213 -4.33 16.07 0.71
C LEU A 213 -4.85 14.73 0.19
N ASN A 214 -5.36 13.89 1.09
CA ASN A 214 -5.89 12.58 0.79
C ASN A 214 -7.28 12.40 1.43
N PHE A 215 -8.12 11.56 0.81
CA PHE A 215 -9.46 11.23 1.27
C PHE A 215 -9.68 9.72 1.31
N GLU A 216 -10.74 9.32 2.01
CA GLU A 216 -11.32 7.98 1.98
C GLU A 216 -12.67 8.01 1.26
N ALA A 217 -13.07 6.88 0.69
CA ALA A 217 -14.36 6.77 0.00
C ALA A 217 -14.92 5.36 0.01
N TYR A 218 -16.24 5.27 -0.07
CA TYR A 218 -16.98 4.03 -0.19
C TYR A 218 -17.69 4.01 -1.54
N VAL A 219 -17.42 2.98 -2.35
CA VAL A 219 -18.02 2.82 -3.68
C VAL A 219 -18.91 1.58 -3.66
N GLN A 220 -20.22 1.78 -3.79
CA GLN A 220 -21.21 0.69 -3.78
C GLN A 220 -21.66 0.36 -5.20
N PHE A 221 -21.56 -0.89 -5.60
CA PHE A 221 -22.07 -1.38 -6.88
C PHE A 221 -23.55 -1.77 -6.78
N VAL A 222 -24.26 -1.65 -7.90
CA VAL A 222 -25.63 -2.21 -8.00
C VAL A 222 -25.57 -3.74 -8.01
N GLU A 223 -24.62 -4.30 -8.76
CA GLU A 223 -24.46 -5.73 -8.99
C GLU A 223 -23.14 -6.27 -8.44
N TYR A 224 -23.18 -7.47 -7.86
CA TYR A 224 -21.99 -8.19 -7.36
C TYR A 224 -20.91 -8.40 -8.44
N GLY A 225 -21.32 -8.53 -9.71
CA GLY A 225 -20.40 -8.63 -10.83
C GLY A 225 -19.49 -7.41 -10.98
N GLY A 226 -20.01 -6.21 -10.75
CA GLY A 226 -19.21 -4.98 -10.78
C GLY A 226 -18.18 -4.92 -9.65
N PHE A 227 -18.60 -5.28 -8.44
CA PHE A 227 -17.72 -5.40 -7.28
C PHE A 227 -16.59 -6.40 -7.52
N THR A 228 -16.91 -7.60 -8.00
CA THR A 228 -15.91 -8.66 -8.26
C THR A 228 -14.90 -8.21 -9.31
N LYS A 229 -15.38 -7.60 -10.42
CA LYS A 229 -14.51 -7.10 -11.49
C LYS A 229 -13.57 -6.00 -10.99
N ALA A 230 -14.07 -5.08 -10.16
CA ALA A 230 -13.27 -4.03 -9.55
C ALA A 230 -12.20 -4.63 -8.62
N MET A 231 -12.57 -5.51 -7.69
CA MET A 231 -11.64 -6.15 -6.76
C MET A 231 -10.56 -6.97 -7.46
N ASP A 232 -10.91 -7.72 -8.51
CA ASP A 232 -9.95 -8.49 -9.30
C ASP A 232 -8.98 -7.59 -10.07
N THR A 233 -9.45 -6.44 -10.57
CA THR A 233 -8.60 -5.48 -11.30
C THR A 233 -7.66 -4.72 -10.36
N LEU A 234 -8.14 -4.31 -9.18
CA LEU A 234 -7.35 -3.59 -8.18
C LEU A 234 -6.28 -4.46 -7.51
N ARG A 235 -6.40 -5.79 -7.60
CA ARG A 235 -5.41 -6.76 -7.09
C ARG A 235 -4.22 -7.01 -8.04
N ALA A 236 -4.42 -6.83 -9.36
CA ALA A 236 -3.49 -7.30 -10.40
C ALA A 236 -2.14 -6.55 -10.40
#